data_AF-A0A4R0RSZ2-F1
#
_entry.id   AF-A0A4R0RSZ2-F1
#
_cell.length_a   1.000
_cell.length_b   1.000
_cell.length_c   1.000
_cell.angle_alpha   90.00
_cell.angle_beta   90.00
_cell.angle_gamma   90.00
#
_symmetry.space_group_name_H-M   'P 1'
#
loop_
_entity.id
_entity.type
_entity.pdbx_description
1 polymer ?
#
loop_
_entity_poly.entity_id
_entity_poly.type
_entity_poly.pdbx_seq_one_letter_code
_entity_poly.pdbx_strand_id
1 'polypeptide(L)'
;MGDSSSQQSIHPYLSPPRLPANTVYTSCYCEENIYLLAQALQDGGPEARHWEAFAVFISNQSKTVALWNQQARDGVVVWDYHVVLVVRPINHASDDPSQRDQAEVTSDIRPSCWVYDFDTRLPMPCESTGTFPYCFLGENAIDARYIRVVPAQVYLDNFASDRSHMIIQRPLQLPEDEENGEVRAEDALAETLYSCPPPPYPPLRGDKAKTIGVLHNLMDSFVSMKRPATSFGVDQSRKQDSTGAPVTAAVVDTYGEVMDISTFVLWVKGEIAEV
;
A
#
# COMPACT_ATOMS: atom_id res chain seq x y z
N MET A 1 -14.73 46.22 -26.59
CA MET A 1 -13.65 45.88 -25.66
C MET A 1 -14.00 44.50 -25.11
N GLY A 2 -13.51 43.46 -25.79
CA GLY A 2 -13.78 42.08 -25.41
C GLY A 2 -12.76 41.67 -24.35
N ASP A 3 -13.27 41.20 -23.23
CA ASP A 3 -12.48 40.67 -22.12
C ASP A 3 -11.95 39.28 -22.53
N SER A 4 -10.66 39.19 -22.84
CA SER A 4 -10.00 37.93 -23.12
C SER A 4 -9.55 37.34 -21.78
N SER A 5 -10.41 36.51 -21.19
CA SER A 5 -10.03 35.63 -20.08
C SER A 5 -8.91 34.70 -20.53
N SER A 6 -7.70 34.99 -20.08
CA SER A 6 -6.52 34.13 -20.21
C SER A 6 -6.80 32.79 -19.52
N GLN A 7 -7.15 31.75 -20.28
CA GLN A 7 -7.09 30.39 -19.77
C GLN A 7 -5.62 30.03 -19.56
N GLN A 8 -5.14 30.13 -18.32
CA GLN A 8 -3.87 29.51 -17.93
C GLN A 8 -4.03 28.00 -18.12
N SER A 9 -3.44 27.50 -19.19
CA SER A 9 -3.22 26.08 -19.44
C SER A 9 -2.45 25.50 -18.25
N ILE A 10 -3.14 24.77 -17.37
CA ILE A 10 -2.50 23.98 -16.31
C ILE A 10 -1.68 22.90 -17.02
N HIS A 11 -0.35 22.95 -16.87
CA HIS A 11 0.52 21.93 -17.46
C HIS A 11 0.15 20.55 -16.89
N PRO A 12 0.01 19.50 -17.73
CA PRO A 12 -0.44 18.16 -17.30
C PRO A 12 0.49 17.48 -16.28
N TYR A 13 1.70 17.99 -16.10
CA TYR A 13 2.69 17.54 -15.11
C TYR A 13 2.49 18.12 -13.70
N LEU A 14 1.60 19.11 -13.54
CA LEU A 14 1.41 19.82 -12.27
C LEU A 14 0.17 19.38 -11.49
N SER A 15 -0.70 18.57 -12.10
CA SER A 15 -1.93 18.10 -11.46
C SER A 15 -1.98 16.58 -11.42
N PRO A 16 -2.26 15.98 -10.25
CA PRO A 16 -2.33 14.53 -10.13
C PRO A 16 -3.54 13.97 -10.87
N PRO A 17 -3.52 12.67 -11.24
CA PRO A 17 -4.69 12.00 -11.78
C PRO A 17 -5.90 12.18 -10.85
N ARG A 18 -7.04 12.56 -11.40
CA ARG A 18 -8.25 12.73 -10.57
C ARG A 18 -8.74 11.40 -10.06
N LEU A 19 -9.35 11.40 -8.87
CA LEU A 19 -10.02 10.23 -8.35
C LEU A 19 -11.16 9.80 -9.31
N PRO A 20 -11.21 8.55 -9.77
CA PRO A 20 -12.28 8.06 -10.64
C PRO A 20 -13.66 8.21 -9.98
N ALA A 21 -14.69 8.60 -10.75
CA ALA A 21 -16.04 8.83 -10.22
C ALA A 21 -16.71 7.55 -9.67
N ASN A 22 -16.32 6.38 -10.17
CA ASN A 22 -16.82 5.06 -9.78
C ASN A 22 -15.89 4.35 -8.78
N THR A 23 -15.10 5.11 -8.02
CA THR A 23 -14.22 4.55 -7.01
C THR A 23 -15.00 3.77 -5.95
N VAL A 24 -14.55 2.56 -5.65
CA VAL A 24 -15.12 1.69 -4.63
C VAL A 24 -14.30 1.83 -3.35
N TYR A 25 -14.98 1.90 -2.21
CA TYR A 25 -14.37 1.92 -0.90
C TYR A 25 -15.09 0.96 0.03
N THR A 26 -14.32 0.11 0.71
CA THR A 26 -14.78 -0.72 1.82
C THR A 26 -13.86 -0.50 3.02
N SER A 27 -14.42 -0.09 4.16
CA SER A 27 -13.63 0.16 5.37
C SER A 27 -12.91 -1.11 5.84
N CYS A 28 -11.66 -0.97 6.28
CA CYS A 28 -10.77 -2.07 6.70
C CYS A 28 -10.32 -3.03 5.58
N TYR A 29 -10.54 -2.67 4.31
CA TYR A 29 -9.99 -3.37 3.14
C TYR A 29 -9.14 -2.41 2.29
N CYS A 30 -8.26 -1.66 2.95
CA CYS A 30 -7.43 -0.62 2.32
C CYS A 30 -6.57 -1.18 1.18
N GLU A 31 -6.09 -2.42 1.28
CA GLU A 31 -5.40 -3.14 0.23
C GLU A 31 -6.26 -3.28 -1.03
N GLU A 32 -7.53 -3.69 -0.89
CA GLU A 32 -8.40 -3.84 -2.06
C GLU A 32 -8.84 -2.48 -2.62
N ASN A 33 -9.07 -1.48 -1.76
CA ASN A 33 -9.40 -0.12 -2.18
C ASN A 33 -8.27 0.47 -3.05
N ILE A 34 -7.00 0.31 -2.62
CA ILE A 34 -5.84 0.77 -3.37
C ILE A 34 -5.60 -0.08 -4.63
N TYR A 35 -5.88 -1.38 -4.61
CA TYR A 35 -5.81 -2.22 -5.80
C TYR A 35 -6.76 -1.70 -6.89
N LEU A 36 -8.02 -1.45 -6.54
CA LEU A 36 -9.03 -0.97 -7.49
C LEU A 36 -8.69 0.44 -8.00
N LEU A 37 -8.18 1.31 -7.12
CA LEU A 37 -7.72 2.63 -7.54
C LEU A 37 -6.53 2.53 -8.50
N ALA A 38 -5.53 1.69 -8.20
CA ALA A 38 -4.38 1.48 -9.07
C ALA A 38 -4.80 0.96 -10.45
N GLN A 39 -5.73 0.00 -10.49
CA GLN A 39 -6.29 -0.53 -11.73
C GLN A 39 -6.98 0.58 -12.54
N ALA A 40 -7.85 1.36 -11.89
CA ALA A 40 -8.60 2.42 -12.55
C ALA A 40 -7.69 3.55 -13.08
N LEU A 41 -6.58 3.86 -12.41
CA LEU A 41 -5.60 4.82 -12.89
C LEU A 41 -4.77 4.29 -14.06
N GLN A 42 -4.43 3.00 -14.08
CA GLN A 42 -3.74 2.39 -15.22
C GLN A 42 -4.62 2.30 -16.47
N ASP A 43 -5.91 2.01 -16.29
CA ASP A 43 -6.91 2.01 -17.36
C ASP A 43 -7.31 3.44 -17.79
N GLY A 44 -6.82 4.45 -17.07
CA GLY A 44 -7.14 5.86 -17.25
C GLY A 44 -6.64 6.47 -18.56
N GLY A 45 -7.14 7.69 -18.84
CA GLY A 45 -6.79 8.46 -20.03
C GLY A 45 -5.33 8.93 -20.09
N PRO A 46 -4.98 9.79 -21.06
CA PRO A 46 -3.59 10.23 -21.30
C PRO A 46 -2.89 10.85 -20.10
N GLU A 47 -3.63 11.40 -19.13
CA GLU A 47 -3.09 11.98 -17.90
C GLU A 47 -2.27 10.97 -17.10
N ALA A 48 -2.73 9.72 -16.97
CA ALA A 48 -2.05 8.66 -16.22
C ALA A 48 -0.66 8.33 -16.77
N ARG A 49 -0.41 8.61 -18.06
CA ARG A 49 0.88 8.32 -18.72
C ARG A 49 2.04 9.21 -18.26
N HIS A 50 1.76 10.26 -17.49
CA HIS A 50 2.78 11.14 -16.93
C HIS A 50 3.13 10.79 -15.49
N TRP A 51 2.57 9.70 -14.94
CA TRP A 51 2.69 9.33 -13.54
C TRP A 51 3.09 7.87 -13.37
N GLU A 52 4.06 7.62 -12.50
CA GLU A 52 4.33 6.30 -11.91
C GLU A 52 3.45 6.14 -10.67
N ALA A 53 2.73 5.03 -10.58
CA ALA A 53 1.90 4.71 -9.41
C ALA A 53 2.53 3.58 -8.59
N PHE A 54 2.40 3.68 -7.27
CA PHE A 54 2.93 2.73 -6.30
C PHE A 54 1.89 2.44 -5.22
N ALA A 55 1.65 1.17 -4.95
CA ALA A 55 0.97 0.75 -3.73
C ALA A 55 1.98 0.77 -2.57
N VAL A 56 1.64 1.50 -1.52
CA VAL A 56 2.52 1.73 -0.38
C VAL A 56 1.90 1.12 0.87
N PHE A 57 2.53 0.06 1.38
CA PHE A 57 2.12 -0.63 2.61
C PHE A 57 2.89 -0.05 3.79
N ILE A 58 2.17 0.25 4.87
CA ILE A 58 2.69 0.83 6.10
C ILE A 58 2.42 -0.16 7.22
N SER A 59 3.47 -0.69 7.85
CA SER A 59 3.37 -1.64 8.95
C SER A 59 4.71 -1.70 9.70
N ASN A 60 4.81 -2.61 10.67
CA ASN A 60 6.02 -2.90 11.43
C ASN A 60 6.00 -4.35 11.92
N GLN A 61 7.03 -4.78 12.63
CA GLN A 61 7.13 -6.17 13.10
C GLN A 61 6.01 -6.54 14.09
N SER A 62 5.56 -5.58 14.91
CA SER A 62 4.51 -5.74 15.90
C SER A 62 3.10 -5.65 15.32
N LYS A 63 2.95 -5.23 14.04
CA LYS A 63 1.68 -4.87 13.41
C LYS A 63 0.89 -3.89 14.31
N THR A 64 1.56 -2.81 14.72
CA THR A 64 0.97 -1.73 15.51
C THR A 64 1.55 -0.39 15.05
N VAL A 65 1.00 0.16 13.98
CA VAL A 65 1.43 1.46 13.42
C VAL A 65 0.43 2.55 13.74
N ALA A 66 0.92 3.63 14.34
CA ALA A 66 0.12 4.81 14.66
C ALA A 66 0.02 5.75 13.45
N LEU A 67 -1.20 6.07 13.02
CA LEU A 67 -1.51 7.07 12.00
C LEU A 67 -2.47 8.13 12.54
N TRP A 68 -2.25 9.38 12.17
CA TRP A 68 -3.09 10.53 12.56
C TRP A 68 -3.92 11.01 11.37
N ASN A 69 -4.86 11.91 11.63
CA ASN A 69 -5.76 12.46 10.62
C ASN A 69 -6.56 11.37 9.88
N GLN A 70 -7.07 10.38 10.61
CA GLN A 70 -7.79 9.24 10.03
C GLN A 70 -9.31 9.39 10.24
N GLN A 71 -10.12 8.98 9.26
CA GLN A 71 -11.59 9.10 9.29
C GLN A 71 -12.20 8.36 10.48
N ALA A 72 -11.63 7.21 10.86
CA ALA A 72 -12.15 6.35 11.92
C ALA A 72 -12.31 7.06 13.28
N ARG A 73 -11.45 8.02 13.63
CA ARG A 73 -11.58 8.82 14.87
C ARG A 73 -10.66 10.04 14.88
N ASP A 74 -10.98 10.98 15.77
CA ASP A 74 -10.09 12.09 16.11
C ASP A 74 -8.84 11.56 16.84
N GLY A 75 -7.68 12.17 16.55
CA GLY A 75 -6.40 11.80 17.14
C GLY A 75 -5.67 10.71 16.37
N VAL A 76 -5.26 9.66 17.09
CA VAL A 76 -4.45 8.55 16.57
C VAL A 76 -5.30 7.30 16.36
N VAL A 77 -5.05 6.60 15.26
CA VAL A 77 -5.52 5.24 14.98
C VAL A 77 -4.32 4.32 14.95
N VAL A 78 -4.43 3.17 15.62
CA VAL A 78 -3.40 2.12 15.58
C VAL A 78 -3.89 1.05 14.61
N TRP A 79 -3.18 0.90 13.51
CA TRP A 79 -3.45 -0.11 12.49
C TRP A 79 -2.49 -1.27 12.63
N ASP A 80 -2.91 -2.45 12.21
CA ASP A 80 -2.00 -3.58 11.96
C ASP A 80 -1.17 -3.34 10.70
N TYR A 81 -1.83 -2.87 9.65
CA TYR A 81 -1.22 -2.27 8.47
C TYR A 81 -2.17 -1.26 7.83
N HIS A 82 -1.63 -0.37 7.01
CA HIS A 82 -2.43 0.52 6.16
C HIS A 82 -1.84 0.56 4.76
N VAL A 83 -2.68 0.82 3.76
CA VAL A 83 -2.27 0.89 2.36
C VAL A 83 -2.74 2.20 1.75
N VAL A 84 -1.82 2.89 1.09
CA VAL A 84 -2.11 4.12 0.32
C VAL A 84 -1.57 3.98 -1.10
N LEU A 85 -2.09 4.77 -2.04
CA LEU A 85 -1.48 4.91 -3.36
C LEU A 85 -0.60 6.16 -3.38
N VAL A 86 0.62 6.04 -3.90
CA VAL A 86 1.47 7.19 -4.20
C VAL A 86 1.69 7.28 -5.69
N VAL A 87 1.54 8.49 -6.24
CA VAL A 87 1.89 8.79 -7.63
C VAL A 87 3.05 9.77 -7.69
N ARG A 88 4.03 9.47 -8.53
CA ARG A 88 5.20 10.31 -8.81
C ARG A 88 5.18 10.72 -10.28
N PRO A 89 5.50 11.97 -10.64
CA PRO A 89 5.65 12.36 -12.03
C PRO A 89 6.76 11.53 -12.70
N ILE A 90 6.51 11.07 -13.93
CA ILE A 90 7.54 10.48 -14.77
C ILE A 90 8.47 11.61 -15.20
N ASN A 91 9.75 11.50 -14.81
CA ASN A 91 10.78 12.38 -15.33
C ASN A 91 11.02 12.06 -16.81
N HIS A 92 10.27 12.72 -17.69
CA HIS A 92 10.70 12.90 -19.07
C HIS A 92 11.86 13.88 -19.08
N ALA A 93 13.04 13.45 -18.62
CA ALA A 93 14.26 14.15 -18.99
C ALA A 93 14.26 14.16 -20.52
N SER A 94 14.05 15.34 -21.10
CA SER A 94 13.85 15.55 -22.52
C SER A 94 14.91 14.81 -23.34
N ASP A 95 14.49 13.75 -24.05
CA ASP A 95 15.24 13.20 -25.19
C ASP A 95 15.29 14.19 -26.38
N ASP A 96 14.68 15.37 -26.23
CA ASP A 96 14.75 16.50 -27.15
C ASP A 96 15.78 17.55 -26.65
N PRO A 97 16.96 17.65 -27.29
CA PRO A 97 17.98 18.63 -26.93
C PRO A 97 17.52 20.08 -27.09
N SER A 98 16.45 20.35 -27.86
CA SER A 98 15.98 21.70 -28.16
C SER A 98 15.13 22.35 -27.06
N GLN A 99 14.74 21.58 -26.02
CA GLN A 99 13.97 22.09 -24.88
C GLN A 99 14.83 22.42 -23.64
N ARG A 100 16.14 22.13 -23.67
CA ARG A 100 17.06 22.47 -22.57
C ARG A 100 17.21 23.98 -22.37
N ASP A 101 17.13 24.77 -23.44
CA ASP A 101 17.32 26.22 -23.39
C ASP A 101 16.11 26.98 -22.81
N GLN A 102 14.97 26.31 -22.57
CA GLN A 102 13.81 26.89 -21.88
C GLN A 102 13.68 26.41 -20.41
N ALA A 103 14.53 25.49 -19.96
CA ALA A 103 14.49 24.94 -18.60
C ALA A 103 15.08 25.87 -17.51
N GLU A 104 15.77 26.95 -17.89
CA GLU A 104 16.35 27.91 -16.94
C GLU A 104 15.33 28.89 -16.34
N VAL A 105 14.09 28.97 -16.85
CA VAL A 105 13.06 29.90 -16.34
C VAL A 105 12.02 29.22 -15.43
N THR A 106 12.03 27.88 -15.32
CA THR A 106 11.06 27.10 -14.51
C THR A 106 11.71 26.25 -13.41
N SER A 107 12.94 26.57 -13.00
CA SER A 107 13.74 25.81 -12.02
C SER A 107 13.13 25.68 -10.62
N ASP A 108 12.06 26.40 -10.31
CA ASP A 108 11.50 26.50 -8.96
C ASP A 108 10.31 25.58 -8.68
N ILE A 109 9.75 24.91 -9.69
CA ILE A 109 8.60 24.00 -9.50
C ILE A 109 9.05 22.57 -9.79
N ARG A 110 9.48 21.84 -8.76
CA ARG A 110 9.60 20.38 -8.84
C ARG A 110 8.19 19.79 -8.77
N PRO A 111 7.80 18.90 -9.70
CA PRO A 111 6.49 18.28 -9.65
C PRO A 111 6.40 17.38 -8.42
N SER A 112 5.38 17.62 -7.59
CA SER A 112 5.22 16.94 -6.30
C SER A 112 4.69 15.52 -6.45
N CYS A 113 5.08 14.61 -5.55
CA CYS A 113 4.39 13.32 -5.39
C CYS A 113 3.05 13.54 -4.67
N TRP A 114 2.06 12.72 -5.01
CA TRP A 114 0.72 12.80 -4.44
C TRP A 114 0.31 11.48 -3.80
N VAL A 115 -0.48 11.56 -2.73
CA VAL A 115 -0.95 10.43 -1.95
C VAL A 115 -2.47 10.34 -2.00
N TYR A 116 -2.97 9.14 -2.24
CA TYR A 116 -4.39 8.78 -2.15
C TYR A 116 -4.56 7.84 -0.97
N ASP A 117 -5.28 8.31 0.05
CA ASP A 117 -5.59 7.56 1.26
C ASP A 117 -7.09 7.71 1.57
N PHE A 118 -7.89 6.68 1.31
CA PHE A 118 -9.35 6.75 1.52
C PHE A 118 -9.74 6.97 2.98
N ASP A 119 -8.84 6.63 3.91
CA ASP A 119 -9.05 6.71 5.33
C ASP A 119 -8.47 7.99 5.94
N THR A 120 -7.91 8.92 5.14
CA THR A 120 -7.41 10.22 5.63
C THR A 120 -8.51 11.28 5.71
N ARG A 121 -8.34 12.24 6.62
CA ARG A 121 -9.12 13.49 6.74
C ARG A 121 -8.53 14.64 5.92
N LEU A 122 -7.36 14.45 5.36
CA LEU A 122 -6.73 15.41 4.46
C LEU A 122 -7.43 15.43 3.09
N PRO A 123 -7.14 16.43 2.23
CA PRO A 123 -7.64 16.43 0.86
C PRO A 123 -7.28 15.16 0.09
N MET A 124 -8.12 14.79 -0.89
CA MET A 124 -7.93 13.62 -1.73
C MET A 124 -7.83 14.02 -3.21
N PRO A 125 -6.69 13.75 -3.89
CA PRO A 125 -5.40 13.38 -3.31
C PRO A 125 -4.79 14.55 -2.50
N CYS A 126 -3.80 14.25 -1.66
CA CYS A 126 -2.99 15.28 -0.99
C CYS A 126 -1.54 15.24 -1.45
N GLU A 127 -0.88 16.38 -1.40
CA GLU A 127 0.54 16.48 -1.70
C GLU A 127 1.34 15.74 -0.62
N SER A 128 2.34 14.95 -1.00
CA SER A 128 3.13 14.12 -0.08
C SER A 128 3.99 14.91 0.93
N THR A 129 4.36 16.16 0.59
CA THR A 129 5.25 17.01 1.38
C THR A 129 4.58 17.50 2.66
N GLY A 130 5.13 17.11 3.81
CA GLY A 130 4.62 17.53 5.13
C GLY A 130 3.33 16.83 5.57
N THR A 131 2.79 15.98 4.71
CA THR A 131 1.62 15.21 5.01
C THR A 131 2.06 13.80 5.41
N PHE A 132 2.87 13.05 4.68
CA PHE A 132 3.19 11.66 5.08
C PHE A 132 4.08 11.54 6.35
N PRO A 133 3.81 10.62 7.33
CA PRO A 133 2.69 9.69 7.52
C PRO A 133 1.64 10.28 8.50
N TYR A 134 1.15 11.46 8.13
CA TYR A 134 0.24 12.43 8.76
C TYR A 134 0.48 12.78 10.25
N CYS A 135 1.72 12.58 10.70
CA CYS A 135 2.49 13.17 11.82
C CYS A 135 1.79 13.63 13.13
N PHE A 136 2.34 13.18 14.27
CA PHE A 136 3.23 14.05 15.06
C PHE A 136 4.57 13.34 15.36
N LEU A 137 5.67 13.92 14.87
CA LEU A 137 7.05 13.49 15.16
C LEU A 137 7.41 13.93 16.59
N GLY A 138 6.92 13.20 17.59
CA GLY A 138 7.50 13.21 18.93
C GLY A 138 8.51 12.08 19.08
N GLU A 139 9.56 12.27 19.88
CA GLU A 139 10.61 11.27 20.18
C GLU A 139 10.07 9.95 20.77
N ASN A 140 8.76 9.86 21.04
CA ASN A 140 8.06 8.70 21.60
C ASN A 140 7.05 8.06 20.63
N ALA A 141 7.23 8.20 19.30
CA ALA A 141 6.36 7.55 18.33
C ALA A 141 6.35 6.03 18.56
N ILE A 142 5.15 5.48 18.77
CA ILE A 142 4.92 4.04 18.96
C ILE A 142 5.46 3.31 17.73
N ASP A 143 6.63 2.68 17.94
CA ASP A 143 7.38 1.76 17.09
C ASP A 143 7.80 2.27 15.68
N ALA A 144 8.94 1.78 15.19
CA ALA A 144 9.50 2.18 13.91
C ALA A 144 8.56 1.76 12.76
N ARG A 145 8.02 2.74 12.03
CA ARG A 145 7.19 2.50 10.84
C ARG A 145 8.09 2.15 9.66
N TYR A 146 7.87 0.98 9.09
CA TYR A 146 8.47 0.57 7.82
C TYR A 146 7.46 0.72 6.71
N ILE A 147 8.00 0.99 5.52
CA ILE A 147 7.21 1.28 4.34
C ILE A 147 7.68 0.34 3.25
N ARG A 148 6.74 -0.43 2.69
CA ARG A 148 6.97 -1.20 1.49
C ARG A 148 6.38 -0.47 0.29
N VAL A 149 7.23 -0.16 -0.69
CA VAL A 149 6.84 0.52 -1.92
C VAL A 149 6.79 -0.50 -3.06
N VAL A 150 5.60 -0.73 -3.61
CA VAL A 150 5.38 -1.71 -4.68
C VAL A 150 4.90 -0.99 -5.94
N PRO A 151 5.59 -1.12 -7.09
CA PRO A 151 5.08 -0.57 -8.35
C PRO A 151 3.66 -1.09 -8.64
N ALA A 152 2.75 -0.21 -9.09
CA ALA A 152 1.34 -0.55 -9.27
C ALA A 152 1.14 -1.77 -10.19
N GLN A 153 1.92 -1.90 -11.28
CA GLN A 153 1.82 -3.09 -12.14
C GLN A 153 2.22 -4.38 -11.42
N VAL A 154 3.28 -4.33 -10.60
CA VAL A 154 3.71 -5.49 -9.79
C VAL A 154 2.61 -5.85 -8.79
N TYR A 155 1.98 -4.85 -8.19
CA TYR A 155 0.85 -5.05 -7.28
C TYR A 155 -0.34 -5.71 -7.99
N LEU A 156 -0.80 -5.14 -9.10
CA LEU A 156 -1.92 -5.65 -9.88
C LEU A 156 -1.67 -7.04 -10.48
N ASP A 157 -0.43 -7.38 -10.81
CA ASP A 157 -0.10 -8.70 -11.35
C ASP A 157 -0.06 -9.80 -10.28
N ASN A 158 0.48 -9.48 -9.09
CA ASN A 158 0.91 -10.48 -8.12
C ASN A 158 0.09 -10.51 -6.83
N PHE A 159 -0.71 -9.50 -6.55
CA PHE A 159 -1.51 -9.45 -5.32
C PHE A 159 -2.60 -10.52 -5.31
N ALA A 160 -2.81 -11.15 -4.16
CA ALA A 160 -3.95 -12.03 -3.90
C ALA A 160 -4.39 -11.93 -2.44
N SER A 161 -5.68 -11.71 -2.22
CA SER A 161 -6.31 -11.80 -0.91
C SER A 161 -7.56 -12.66 -1.03
N ASP A 162 -7.66 -13.69 -0.19
CA ASP A 162 -8.87 -14.48 0.04
C ASP A 162 -9.72 -13.93 1.20
N ARG A 163 -9.30 -12.79 1.79
CA ARG A 163 -9.92 -12.13 2.95
C ARG A 163 -9.95 -12.95 4.24
N SER A 164 -9.27 -14.11 4.30
CA SER A 164 -9.24 -14.97 5.48
C SER A 164 -8.69 -14.28 6.74
N HIS A 165 -7.78 -13.32 6.56
CA HIS A 165 -7.22 -12.51 7.64
C HIS A 165 -8.26 -11.63 8.37
N MET A 166 -9.42 -11.38 7.75
CA MET A 166 -10.52 -10.63 8.34
C MET A 166 -11.53 -11.53 9.06
N ILE A 167 -11.33 -12.84 9.07
CA ILE A 167 -12.23 -13.79 9.73
C ILE A 167 -11.82 -13.95 11.20
N ILE A 168 -12.80 -13.75 12.09
CA ILE A 168 -12.66 -13.97 13.52
C ILE A 168 -13.62 -15.07 14.00
N GLN A 169 -13.20 -15.78 15.03
CA GLN A 169 -14.04 -16.75 15.73
C GLN A 169 -14.55 -16.11 17.02
N ARG A 170 -15.87 -16.07 17.18
CA ARG A 170 -16.51 -15.64 18.42
C ARG A 170 -17.16 -16.85 19.09
N PRO A 171 -16.96 -17.06 20.41
CA PRO A 171 -17.77 -18.04 21.14
C PRO A 171 -19.26 -17.71 20.98
N LEU A 172 -20.10 -18.69 20.64
CA LEU A 172 -21.55 -18.46 20.70
C LEU A 172 -21.93 -18.12 22.14
N GLN A 173 -22.63 -17.01 22.33
CA GLN A 173 -23.23 -16.70 23.62
C GLN A 173 -24.24 -17.80 23.93
N LEU A 174 -23.90 -18.65 24.90
CA LEU A 174 -24.86 -19.59 25.46
C LEU A 174 -25.98 -18.78 26.14
N PRO A 175 -27.25 -19.21 26.03
CA PRO A 175 -28.35 -18.58 26.76
C PRO A 175 -28.00 -18.47 28.24
N GLU A 176 -28.34 -17.33 28.88
CA GLU A 176 -28.04 -17.04 30.28
C GLU A 176 -28.76 -17.97 31.29
N ASP A 177 -29.51 -18.98 30.81
CA ASP A 177 -30.48 -19.78 31.57
C ASP A 177 -30.03 -21.21 31.91
N GLU A 178 -28.73 -21.54 31.90
CA GLU A 178 -28.25 -22.84 32.43
C GLU A 178 -27.43 -22.65 33.71
N GLU A 179 -28.15 -22.47 34.83
CA GLU A 179 -27.59 -22.30 36.17
C GLU A 179 -26.83 -23.55 36.69
N ASN A 180 -26.79 -24.68 35.97
CA ASN A 180 -26.05 -25.86 36.41
C ASN A 180 -25.60 -26.74 35.23
N GLY A 181 -24.46 -26.41 34.62
CA GLY A 181 -23.83 -27.30 33.64
C GLY A 181 -22.40 -26.89 33.35
N GLU A 182 -21.42 -27.70 33.77
CA GLU A 182 -20.05 -27.62 33.27
C GLU A 182 -20.06 -27.88 31.76
N VAL A 183 -20.16 -26.82 30.95
CA VAL A 183 -19.97 -26.94 29.51
C VAL A 183 -18.49 -27.18 29.27
N ARG A 184 -18.15 -28.40 28.85
CA ARG A 184 -16.79 -28.78 28.50
C ARG A 184 -16.35 -27.85 27.36
N ALA A 185 -15.21 -27.18 27.52
CA ALA A 185 -14.71 -26.19 26.55
C ALA A 185 -14.58 -26.73 25.11
N GLU A 186 -14.56 -28.06 24.96
CA GLU A 186 -14.49 -28.80 23.70
C GLU A 186 -15.79 -28.77 22.86
N ASP A 187 -16.96 -28.43 23.44
CA ASP A 187 -18.26 -28.38 22.76
C ASP A 187 -18.77 -26.94 22.50
N ALA A 188 -17.99 -25.91 22.83
CA ALA A 188 -18.36 -24.53 22.58
C ALA A 188 -18.35 -24.24 21.07
N LEU A 189 -19.53 -24.25 20.44
CA LEU A 189 -19.70 -23.86 19.06
C LEU A 189 -19.24 -22.40 18.88
N ALA A 190 -18.31 -22.16 17.97
CA ALA A 190 -17.81 -20.83 17.64
C ALA A 190 -18.42 -20.34 16.32
N GLU A 191 -18.96 -19.12 16.33
CA GLU A 191 -19.44 -18.47 15.11
C GLU A 191 -18.24 -17.86 14.37
N THR A 192 -18.16 -18.14 13.07
CA THR A 192 -17.13 -17.58 12.18
C THR A 192 -17.71 -16.39 11.45
N LEU A 193 -17.17 -15.19 11.74
CA LEU A 193 -17.65 -13.92 11.19
C LEU A 193 -16.49 -13.09 10.66
N TYR A 194 -16.78 -12.20 9.72
CA TYR A 194 -15.82 -11.16 9.36
C TYR A 194 -15.77 -10.07 10.45
N SER A 195 -14.57 -9.61 10.78
CA SER A 195 -14.33 -8.51 11.71
C SER A 195 -14.91 -7.18 11.19
N CYS A 196 -14.98 -7.01 9.87
CA CYS A 196 -15.64 -5.91 9.18
C CYS A 196 -16.39 -6.44 7.93
N PRO A 197 -17.51 -5.81 7.50
CA PRO A 197 -18.24 -6.28 6.32
C PRO A 197 -17.36 -6.35 5.07
N PRO A 198 -17.27 -7.50 4.38
CA PRO A 198 -16.41 -7.64 3.22
C PRO A 198 -16.96 -6.89 2.00
N PRO A 199 -16.10 -6.53 1.04
CA PRO A 199 -16.54 -5.95 -0.22
C PRO A 199 -17.51 -6.88 -0.98
N PRO A 200 -18.48 -6.34 -1.74
CA PRO A 200 -19.54 -7.13 -2.37
C PRO A 200 -19.08 -7.92 -3.61
N TYR A 201 -17.87 -7.64 -4.12
CA TYR A 201 -17.28 -8.33 -5.26
C TYR A 201 -16.37 -9.49 -4.81
N PRO A 202 -16.07 -10.47 -5.69
CA PRO A 202 -15.22 -11.62 -5.36
C PRO A 202 -13.80 -11.21 -4.90
N PRO A 203 -13.11 -12.04 -4.10
CA PRO A 203 -11.75 -11.74 -3.65
C PRO A 203 -10.77 -11.47 -4.80
N LEU A 204 -9.90 -10.47 -4.63
CA LEU A 204 -9.04 -9.97 -5.70
C LEU A 204 -7.79 -10.83 -5.86
N ARG A 205 -7.47 -11.12 -7.13
CA ARG A 205 -6.26 -11.84 -7.54
C ARG A 205 -5.73 -11.21 -8.83
N GLY A 206 -4.44 -10.88 -8.83
CA GLY A 206 -3.71 -10.44 -10.01
C GLY A 206 -3.51 -11.56 -11.03
N ASP A 207 -3.26 -11.20 -12.28
CA ASP A 207 -3.25 -12.17 -13.38
C ASP A 207 -2.07 -13.15 -13.30
N LYS A 208 -0.90 -12.71 -12.83
CA LYS A 208 0.22 -13.62 -12.56
C LYS A 208 -0.12 -14.52 -11.38
N ALA A 209 -0.65 -13.96 -10.29
CA ALA A 209 -1.08 -14.73 -9.12
C ALA A 209 -2.12 -15.81 -9.46
N LYS A 210 -3.07 -15.50 -10.35
CA LYS A 210 -4.03 -16.48 -10.90
C LYS A 210 -3.30 -17.60 -11.64
N THR A 211 -2.40 -17.23 -12.54
CA THR A 211 -1.65 -18.15 -13.40
C THR A 211 -0.82 -19.15 -12.59
N ILE A 212 -0.16 -18.70 -11.53
CA ILE A 212 0.67 -19.56 -10.66
C ILE A 212 -0.09 -20.17 -9.48
N GLY A 213 -1.42 -19.97 -9.40
CA GLY A 213 -2.27 -20.60 -8.39
C GLY A 213 -2.19 -20.00 -6.99
N VAL A 214 -1.65 -18.78 -6.82
CA VAL A 214 -1.61 -18.10 -5.52
C VAL A 214 -3.02 -17.63 -5.15
N LEU A 215 -3.54 -18.14 -4.04
CA LEU A 215 -4.87 -17.81 -3.51
C LEU A 215 -4.84 -16.62 -2.53
N HIS A 216 -3.79 -16.53 -1.73
CA HIS A 216 -3.56 -15.48 -0.75
C HIS A 216 -2.06 -15.27 -0.57
N ASN A 217 -1.62 -14.01 -0.55
CA ASN A 217 -0.24 -13.63 -0.22
C ASN A 217 -0.11 -12.24 0.46
N LEU A 218 -1.23 -11.61 0.83
CA LEU A 218 -1.25 -10.27 1.43
C LEU A 218 -0.29 -10.15 2.62
N MET A 219 -0.45 -11.00 3.64
CA MET A 219 0.29 -10.85 4.89
C MET A 219 1.79 -11.14 4.72
N ASP A 220 2.13 -12.18 3.97
CA ASP A 220 3.50 -12.69 3.87
C ASP A 220 4.35 -11.94 2.82
N SER A 221 3.74 -11.49 1.72
CA SER A 221 4.47 -10.87 0.60
C SER A 221 4.36 -9.34 0.56
N PHE A 222 3.31 -8.74 1.12
CA PHE A 222 3.05 -7.29 1.06
C PHE A 222 3.09 -6.62 2.43
N VAL A 223 2.38 -7.14 3.44
CA VAL A 223 2.39 -6.54 4.79
C VAL A 223 3.70 -6.81 5.52
N SER A 224 4.32 -7.97 5.30
CA SER A 224 5.63 -8.31 5.84
C SER A 224 6.67 -7.25 5.47
N MET A 225 7.35 -6.69 6.48
CA MET A 225 8.42 -5.70 6.31
C MET A 225 9.81 -6.34 6.30
N LYS A 226 9.89 -7.66 6.02
CA LYS A 226 11.16 -8.34 5.79
C LYS A 226 11.77 -7.83 4.49
N ARG A 227 13.03 -7.39 4.54
CA ARG A 227 13.82 -7.14 3.33
C ARG A 227 14.12 -8.49 2.65
N PRO A 228 14.12 -8.55 1.31
CA PRO A 228 14.63 -9.72 0.61
C PRO A 228 16.02 -10.05 1.16
N ALA A 229 16.31 -11.33 1.37
CA ALA A 229 17.68 -11.72 1.67
C ALA A 229 18.52 -11.35 0.43
N THR A 230 19.29 -10.27 0.51
CA THR A 230 20.35 -9.96 -0.44
C THR A 230 21.13 -11.26 -0.65
N SER A 231 21.17 -11.74 -1.88
CA SER A 231 21.96 -12.90 -2.30
C SER A 231 23.45 -12.58 -2.17
N PHE A 232 23.93 -12.45 -0.93
CA PHE A 232 25.35 -12.40 -0.64
C PHE A 232 25.94 -13.76 -0.97
N GLY A 233 26.63 -13.81 -2.10
CA GLY A 233 27.69 -14.76 -2.43
C GLY A 233 27.34 -16.23 -2.20
N VAL A 234 26.85 -16.90 -3.25
CA VAL A 234 26.99 -18.35 -3.34
C VAL A 234 28.48 -18.66 -3.42
N ASP A 235 29.13 -18.85 -2.26
CA ASP A 235 30.33 -19.67 -2.20
C ASP A 235 29.89 -21.11 -2.49
N GLN A 236 30.24 -21.60 -3.68
CA GLN A 236 30.05 -22.98 -4.08
C GLN A 236 31.05 -23.86 -3.33
N SER A 237 30.87 -24.03 -2.02
CA SER A 237 31.56 -25.07 -1.25
C SER A 237 30.54 -26.04 -0.65
N ARG A 238 30.14 -26.96 -1.52
CA ARG A 238 29.38 -28.19 -1.27
C ARG A 238 29.83 -28.88 0.03
N LYS A 239 28.97 -28.89 1.05
CA LYS A 239 28.95 -29.94 2.08
C LYS A 239 27.58 -30.59 2.07
N GLN A 240 27.55 -31.81 1.55
CA GLN A 240 26.41 -32.73 1.67
C GLN A 240 26.34 -33.17 3.13
N ASP A 241 25.19 -32.97 3.77
CA ASP A 241 24.86 -33.65 5.01
C ASP A 241 23.86 -34.78 4.74
N SER A 242 24.09 -35.92 5.39
CA SER A 242 23.60 -37.25 5.01
C SER A 242 22.23 -37.58 5.57
N THR A 243 21.24 -36.70 5.40
CA THR A 243 19.85 -36.98 5.74
C THR A 243 18.95 -36.44 4.64
N GLY A 244 18.55 -37.32 3.72
CA GLY A 244 17.76 -36.99 2.53
C GLY A 244 16.32 -36.54 2.81
N ALA A 245 16.16 -35.37 3.43
CA ALA A 245 14.90 -34.64 3.49
C ALA A 245 15.16 -33.21 2.99
N PRO A 246 14.52 -32.75 1.90
CA PRO A 246 14.60 -31.36 1.52
C PRO A 246 13.78 -30.55 2.53
N VAL A 247 14.44 -29.88 3.46
CA VAL A 247 13.85 -28.74 4.16
C VAL A 247 13.93 -27.56 3.20
N THR A 248 13.03 -27.51 2.23
CA THR A 248 12.81 -26.27 1.47
C THR A 248 12.05 -25.33 2.38
N ALA A 249 12.76 -24.51 3.14
CA ALA A 249 12.19 -23.26 3.63
C ALA A 249 11.80 -22.48 2.37
N ALA A 250 10.51 -22.45 2.04
CA ALA A 250 10.01 -21.67 0.92
C ALA A 250 10.44 -20.23 1.17
N VAL A 251 11.30 -19.71 0.30
CA VAL A 251 11.61 -18.28 0.28
C VAL A 251 10.27 -17.62 -0.06
N VAL A 252 9.69 -16.92 0.90
CA VAL A 252 8.51 -16.11 0.65
C VAL A 252 8.97 -14.97 -0.25
N ASP A 253 8.58 -15.02 -1.52
CA ASP A 253 8.83 -13.93 -2.44
C ASP A 253 8.03 -12.71 -1.96
N THR A 254 8.74 -11.68 -1.50
CA THR A 254 8.16 -10.37 -1.19
C THR A 254 8.23 -9.48 -2.41
N TYR A 255 7.28 -8.56 -2.58
CA TYR A 255 7.24 -7.64 -3.73
C TYR A 255 7.61 -6.21 -3.32
N GLY A 256 8.35 -5.50 -4.17
CA GLY A 256 8.80 -4.14 -3.88
C GLY A 256 9.84 -4.06 -2.76
N GLU A 257 10.25 -2.85 -2.43
CA GLU A 257 11.34 -2.59 -1.48
C GLU A 257 10.84 -2.05 -0.15
N VAL A 258 11.59 -2.35 0.92
CA VAL A 258 11.28 -1.91 2.28
C VAL A 258 12.25 -0.85 2.76
N MET A 259 11.72 0.32 3.05
CA MET A 259 12.46 1.47 3.54
C MET A 259 11.93 1.96 4.89
N ASP A 260 12.78 2.66 5.64
CA ASP A 260 12.33 3.41 6.81
C ASP A 260 11.61 4.70 6.39
N ILE A 261 10.88 5.30 7.34
CA ILE A 261 10.12 6.53 7.09
C ILE A 261 10.99 7.69 6.59
N SER A 262 12.22 7.82 7.09
CA SER A 262 13.12 8.92 6.72
C SER A 262 13.52 8.81 5.25
N THR A 263 13.90 7.60 4.84
CA THR A 263 14.27 7.26 3.47
C THR A 263 13.08 7.45 2.53
N PHE A 264 11.88 7.01 2.93
CA PHE A 264 10.67 7.23 2.14
C PHE A 264 10.36 8.72 1.95
N VAL A 265 10.52 9.54 3.00
CA VAL A 265 10.31 10.99 2.90
C VAL A 265 11.29 11.62 1.89
N LEU A 266 12.54 11.17 1.85
CA LEU A 266 13.50 11.61 0.83
C LEU A 266 13.08 11.14 -0.57
N TRP A 267 12.55 9.92 -0.68
CA TRP A 267 12.08 9.35 -1.93
C TRP A 267 10.88 10.12 -2.52
N VAL A 268 9.85 10.42 -1.73
CA VAL A 268 8.70 11.20 -2.21
C VAL A 268 9.04 12.65 -2.54
N LYS A 269 10.12 13.20 -1.96
CA LYS A 269 10.65 14.53 -2.34
C LYS A 269 11.48 14.50 -3.62
N GLY A 270 11.74 13.32 -4.19
CA GLY A 270 12.61 13.15 -5.34
C GLY A 270 14.09 13.43 -5.03
N GLU A 271 14.48 13.38 -3.75
CA GLU A 271 15.88 13.52 -3.32
C GLU A 271 16.68 12.22 -3.52
N ILE A 272 15.99 11.09 -3.60
CA ILE A 272 16.54 9.79 -4.00
C ILE A 272 15.71 9.18 -5.15
N ALA A 273 16.39 8.62 -6.15
CA ALA A 273 15.77 8.13 -7.38
C ALA A 273 15.30 6.68 -7.29
N GLU A 274 16.04 5.85 -6.54
CA GLU A 274 15.81 4.41 -6.40
C GLU A 274 14.88 4.09 -5.23
N VAL A 275 14.07 3.04 -5.46
CA VAL A 275 13.31 2.28 -4.46
C VAL A 275 14.16 1.09 -4.08
#